data_AF-A0A7S1N211-F1
#
_entry.id   AF-A0A7S1N211-F1
#
_cell.length_a   1.000
_cell.length_b   1.000
_cell.length_c   1.000
_cell.angle_alpha   90.00
_cell.angle_beta   90.00
_cell.angle_gamma   90.00
#
_symmetry.space_group_name_H-M   'P 1'
#
loop_
_entity.id
_entity.type
_entity.pdbx_description
1 polymer ?
#
loop_
_entity_poly.entity_id
_entity_poly.type
_entity_poly.pdbx_seq_one_letter_code
_entity_poly.pdbx_strand_id
1 'polypeptide(L)'
;LVSTWYNILGAFHKSRPDLAQRCLQCMQNYIEWIDITLVTTEQWVNLLFYLLGVDLLREEACDCLFEIVTKRMENPSPKLKLLQRLNICYVLPSMIKVLVAEIEQEREDYSEEQFGLKMARLSMNVGNELLDVIEKAEGHANQNTATPETRQHAHALAEEALRLLDGSLPWLCSLFGVPHTAVSTGMLDFITPYVAKL
;
A
#
# COMPACT_ATOMS: atom_id res chain seq x y z
N LEU A 1 12.65 20.42 4.44
CA LEU A 1 11.21 20.13 4.23
C LEU A 1 10.84 18.77 4.81
N VAL A 2 11.40 17.67 4.32
CA VAL A 2 11.16 16.31 4.85
C VAL A 2 11.40 16.21 6.37
N SER A 3 12.57 16.66 6.85
CA SER A 3 12.86 16.70 8.30
C SER A 3 11.85 17.53 9.11
N THR A 4 11.31 18.60 8.53
CA THR A 4 10.28 19.42 9.16
C THR A 4 8.98 18.66 9.31
N TRP A 5 8.54 17.94 8.26
CA TRP A 5 7.37 17.07 8.36
C TRP A 5 7.55 16.01 9.45
N TYR A 6 8.70 15.33 9.47
CA TYR A 6 9.00 14.32 10.49
C TYR A 6 8.88 14.89 11.90
N ASN A 7 9.48 16.06 12.13
CA ASN A 7 9.44 16.73 13.43
C ASN A 7 8.03 17.17 13.82
N ILE A 8 7.23 17.67 12.86
CA ILE A 8 5.85 18.07 13.13
C ILE A 8 5.03 16.85 13.52
N LEU A 9 5.11 15.76 12.75
CA LEU A 9 4.38 14.53 13.04
C LEU A 9 4.81 13.94 14.39
N GLY A 10 6.11 13.79 14.62
CA GLY A 10 6.64 13.24 15.87
C GLY A 10 6.34 14.08 17.12
N ALA A 11 6.28 15.41 17.00
CA ALA A 11 6.03 16.28 18.15
C ALA A 11 4.54 16.53 18.41
N PHE A 12 3.70 16.58 17.35
CA PHE A 12 2.33 17.09 17.46
C PHE A 12 1.24 16.06 17.23
N HIS A 13 1.55 14.82 16.83
CA HIS A 13 0.52 13.80 16.56
C HIS A 13 -0.47 13.55 17.71
N LYS A 14 -0.05 13.75 18.98
CA LYS A 14 -0.94 13.65 20.15
C LYS A 14 -1.53 14.98 20.59
N SER A 15 -0.71 16.03 20.65
CA SER A 15 -1.10 17.30 21.27
C SER A 15 -1.88 18.22 20.33
N ARG A 16 -1.63 18.14 19.02
CA ARG A 16 -2.26 18.94 17.95
C ARG A 16 -2.47 18.08 16.70
N PRO A 17 -3.41 17.12 16.75
CA PRO A 17 -3.67 16.21 15.63
C PRO A 17 -4.12 16.96 14.38
N ASP A 18 -4.81 18.10 14.51
CA ASP A 18 -5.18 18.98 13.39
C ASP A 18 -3.97 19.47 12.59
N LEU A 19 -2.87 19.80 13.27
CA LEU A 19 -1.63 20.20 12.62
C LEU A 19 -0.94 19.00 11.95
N ALA A 20 -0.91 17.85 12.62
CA ALA A 20 -0.34 16.63 12.08
C ALA A 20 -1.10 16.16 10.83
N GLN A 21 -2.43 16.23 10.85
CA GLN A 21 -3.31 15.92 9.73
C GLN A 21 -3.00 16.81 8.51
N ARG A 22 -2.94 18.13 8.70
CA ARG A 22 -2.55 19.08 7.64
C ARG A 22 -1.13 18.81 7.11
N CYS A 23 -0.22 18.38 7.99
CA CYS A 23 1.13 18.00 7.59
C CYS A 23 1.13 16.74 6.70
N LEU A 24 0.32 15.73 7.02
CA LEU A 24 0.16 14.52 6.19
C LEU A 24 -0.49 14.86 4.85
N GLN A 25 -1.57 15.65 4.83
CA GLN A 25 -2.21 16.11 3.58
C GLN A 25 -1.23 16.90 2.70
N CYS A 26 -0.42 17.76 3.31
CA CYS A 26 0.64 18.45 2.60
C CYS A 26 1.65 17.44 2.04
N MET A 27 2.15 16.52 2.86
CA MET A 27 3.11 15.49 2.45
C MET A 27 2.59 14.65 1.28
N GLN A 28 1.35 14.15 1.35
CA GLN A 28 0.69 13.37 0.30
C GLN A 28 0.86 14.02 -1.08
N ASN A 29 0.53 15.32 -1.20
CA ASN A 29 0.64 16.06 -2.46
C ASN A 29 2.08 16.22 -2.97
N TYR A 30 3.08 16.10 -2.10
CA TYR A 30 4.49 16.18 -2.50
C TYR A 30 5.10 14.81 -2.83
N ILE A 31 4.54 13.70 -2.32
CA ILE A 31 5.09 12.35 -2.53
C ILE A 31 5.26 12.04 -4.01
N GLU A 32 4.34 12.48 -4.87
CA GLU A 32 4.45 12.31 -6.32
C GLU A 32 5.76 12.92 -6.88
N TRP A 33 6.14 14.11 -6.41
CA TRP A 33 7.19 14.96 -7.01
C TRP A 33 8.57 14.80 -6.38
N ILE A 34 8.67 14.32 -5.13
CA ILE A 34 9.95 14.20 -4.41
C ILE A 34 10.67 12.88 -4.72
N ASP A 35 11.93 12.75 -4.32
CA ASP A 35 12.58 11.44 -4.28
C ASP A 35 11.91 10.56 -3.20
N ILE A 36 11.41 9.39 -3.60
CA ILE A 36 10.69 8.45 -2.73
C ILE A 36 11.57 7.91 -1.61
N THR A 37 12.88 7.86 -1.80
CA THR A 37 13.83 7.39 -0.79
C THR A 37 13.83 8.26 0.47
N LEU A 38 13.42 9.54 0.33
CA LEU A 38 13.34 10.49 1.44
C LEU A 38 12.23 10.16 2.44
N VAL A 39 11.17 9.47 2.01
CA VAL A 39 9.99 9.11 2.82
C VAL A 39 9.81 7.59 2.96
N THR A 40 10.80 6.80 2.55
CA THR A 40 10.80 5.33 2.66
C THR A 40 12.00 4.80 3.44
N THR A 41 12.64 5.66 4.23
CA THR A 41 13.60 5.22 5.26
C THR A 41 12.86 4.44 6.36
N GLU A 42 13.55 3.56 7.07
CA GLU A 42 12.96 2.77 8.16
C GLU A 42 12.22 3.63 9.20
N GLN A 43 12.78 4.78 9.60
CA GLN A 43 12.15 5.71 10.54
C GLN A 43 10.83 6.26 10.02
N TRP A 44 10.78 6.61 8.73
CA TRP A 44 9.57 7.09 8.07
C TRP A 44 8.51 6.01 7.96
N VAL A 45 8.92 4.81 7.56
CA VAL A 45 8.02 3.66 7.43
C VAL A 45 7.40 3.33 8.79
N ASN A 46 8.21 3.25 9.85
CA ASN A 46 7.74 3.01 11.21
C ASN A 46 6.79 4.12 11.70
N LEU A 47 7.09 5.39 11.39
CA LEU A 47 6.21 6.50 11.74
C LEU A 47 4.86 6.40 11.02
N LEU A 48 4.83 6.15 9.70
CA LEU A 48 3.59 6.04 8.94
C LEU A 48 2.71 4.89 9.43
N PHE A 49 3.30 3.71 9.69
CA PHE A 49 2.55 2.59 10.27
C PHE A 49 2.08 2.84 11.69
N TYR A 50 2.85 3.58 12.51
CA TYR A 50 2.39 4.01 13.82
C TYR A 50 1.18 4.95 13.70
N LEU A 51 1.20 5.90 12.75
CA LEU A 51 0.11 6.85 12.53
C LEU A 51 -1.16 6.19 11.97
N LEU A 52 -1.05 5.05 11.28
CA LEU A 52 -2.21 4.22 10.93
C LEU A 52 -2.98 3.70 12.15
N GLY A 53 -2.34 3.58 13.31
CA GLY A 53 -2.98 3.20 14.57
C GLY A 53 -3.50 4.38 15.39
N VAL A 54 -3.51 5.60 14.83
CA VAL A 54 -4.00 6.81 15.51
C VAL A 54 -5.29 7.26 14.83
N ASP A 55 -6.43 7.12 15.50
CA ASP A 55 -7.78 7.33 14.93
C ASP A 55 -7.94 8.64 14.15
N LEU A 56 -7.37 9.74 14.65
CA LEU A 56 -7.47 11.07 14.02
C LEU A 56 -6.52 11.29 12.83
N LEU A 57 -5.57 10.38 12.58
CA LEU A 57 -4.50 10.54 11.57
C LEU A 57 -4.41 9.36 10.60
N ARG A 58 -5.10 8.26 10.89
CA ARG A 58 -5.01 7.00 10.14
C ARG A 58 -5.45 7.15 8.69
N GLU A 59 -6.41 8.01 8.40
CA GLU A 59 -6.89 8.24 7.04
C GLU A 59 -5.83 8.90 6.18
N GLU A 60 -5.25 10.03 6.62
CA GLU A 60 -4.19 10.72 5.90
C GLU A 60 -2.88 9.93 5.85
N ALA A 61 -2.58 9.13 6.89
CA ALA A 61 -1.44 8.23 6.87
C ALA A 61 -1.62 7.12 5.82
N CYS A 62 -2.84 6.57 5.71
CA CYS A 62 -3.20 5.61 4.66
C CYS A 62 -3.06 6.22 3.27
N ASP A 63 -3.52 7.46 3.07
CA ASP A 63 -3.37 8.16 1.80
C ASP A 63 -1.90 8.41 1.44
N CYS A 64 -1.05 8.76 2.42
CA CYS A 64 0.39 8.89 2.19
C CYS A 64 1.01 7.55 1.76
N LEU A 65 0.65 6.45 2.41
CA LEU A 65 1.13 5.11 2.03
C LEU A 65 0.63 4.71 0.63
N PHE A 66 -0.60 5.07 0.30
CA PHE A 66 -1.17 4.87 -1.03
C PHE A 66 -0.31 5.57 -2.09
N GLU A 67 -0.01 6.86 -1.94
CA GLU A 67 0.83 7.60 -2.88
C GLU A 67 2.25 7.02 -2.99
N ILE A 68 2.80 6.49 -1.89
CA ILE A 68 4.11 5.82 -1.91
C ILE A 68 4.04 4.55 -2.75
N VAL A 69 3.01 3.72 -2.54
CA VAL A 69 2.83 2.43 -3.23
C VAL A 69 2.59 2.65 -4.72
N THR A 70 1.69 3.57 -5.08
CA THR A 70 1.28 3.84 -6.47
C THR A 70 2.27 4.72 -7.23
N LYS A 71 3.35 5.18 -6.57
CA LYS A 71 4.37 6.00 -7.22
C LYS A 71 4.95 5.29 -8.43
N ARG A 72 4.85 5.93 -9.60
CA ARG A 72 5.24 5.33 -10.87
C ARG A 72 6.73 4.94 -10.87
N MET A 73 6.99 3.70 -11.28
CA MET A 73 8.34 3.17 -11.51
C MET A 73 8.35 2.37 -12.81
N GLU A 74 9.27 2.72 -13.71
CA GLU A 74 9.35 2.08 -15.02
C GLU A 74 9.87 0.64 -14.92
N ASN A 75 10.81 0.39 -14.00
CA ASN A 75 11.44 -0.92 -13.84
C ASN A 75 10.75 -1.75 -12.74
N PRO A 76 10.52 -3.07 -12.96
CA PRO A 76 9.88 -3.94 -11.97
C PRO A 76 10.73 -4.15 -10.70
N SER A 77 12.06 -4.18 -10.83
CA SER A 77 12.96 -4.46 -9.69
C SER A 77 12.93 -3.37 -8.60
N PRO A 78 13.05 -2.05 -8.91
CA PRO A 78 12.87 -0.99 -7.93
C PRO A 78 11.50 -1.01 -7.25
N LYS A 79 10.42 -1.29 -7.99
CA LYS A 79 9.07 -1.35 -7.44
C LYS A 79 8.92 -2.49 -6.43
N LEU A 80 9.36 -3.69 -6.77
CA LEU A 80 9.35 -4.83 -5.85
C LEU A 80 10.15 -4.54 -4.58
N LYS A 81 11.34 -3.96 -4.72
CA LYS A 81 12.18 -3.58 -3.57
C LYS A 81 11.53 -2.52 -2.69
N LEU A 82 10.79 -1.57 -3.27
CA LEU A 82 10.02 -0.60 -2.50
C LEU A 82 8.95 -1.31 -1.66
N LEU A 83 8.13 -2.18 -2.27
CA LEU A 83 7.08 -2.91 -1.56
C LEU A 83 7.65 -3.79 -0.43
N GLN A 84 8.78 -4.45 -0.68
CA GLN A 84 9.52 -5.23 0.33
C GLN A 84 10.05 -4.33 1.46
N ARG A 85 10.63 -3.17 1.14
CA ARG A 85 11.14 -2.21 2.14
C ARG A 85 10.04 -1.67 3.03
N LEU A 86 8.86 -1.42 2.47
CA LEU A 86 7.69 -1.00 3.24
C LEU A 86 7.17 -2.13 4.13
N ASN A 87 7.58 -3.39 3.93
CA ASN A 87 7.03 -4.55 4.61
C ASN A 87 5.50 -4.65 4.52
N ILE A 88 4.92 -4.02 3.49
CA ILE A 88 3.48 -3.72 3.44
C ILE A 88 2.65 -4.99 3.25
N CYS A 89 3.18 -5.97 2.52
CA CYS A 89 2.56 -7.28 2.30
C CYS A 89 2.42 -8.10 3.60
N TYR A 90 3.19 -7.76 4.64
CA TYR A 90 3.17 -8.45 5.94
C TYR A 90 2.41 -7.67 7.01
N VAL A 91 2.47 -6.33 6.98
CA VAL A 91 1.82 -5.48 7.98
C VAL A 91 0.32 -5.31 7.70
N LEU A 92 -0.08 -5.05 6.45
CA LEU A 92 -1.50 -4.84 6.10
C LEU A 92 -2.43 -5.99 6.52
N PRO A 93 -2.10 -7.29 6.32
CA PRO A 93 -2.99 -8.37 6.77
C PRO A 93 -3.37 -8.28 8.25
N SER A 94 -2.41 -7.92 9.11
CA SER A 94 -2.66 -7.80 10.55
C SER A 94 -3.59 -6.61 10.86
N MET A 95 -3.40 -5.49 10.17
CA MET A 95 -4.22 -4.29 10.34
C MET A 95 -5.64 -4.49 9.79
N ILE A 96 -5.77 -5.10 8.60
CA ILE A 96 -7.07 -5.41 7.99
C ILE A 96 -7.87 -6.35 8.89
N LYS A 97 -7.23 -7.37 9.47
CA LYS A 97 -7.92 -8.28 10.40
C LYS A 97 -8.54 -7.55 11.59
N VAL A 98 -7.84 -6.56 12.15
CA VAL A 98 -8.35 -5.73 13.24
C VAL A 98 -9.51 -4.87 12.76
N LEU A 99 -9.33 -4.17 11.64
CA LEU A 99 -10.35 -3.32 11.02
C LEU A 99 -11.64 -4.09 10.70
N VAL A 100 -11.55 -5.27 10.07
CA VAL A 100 -12.72 -6.11 9.74
C VAL A 100 -13.47 -6.49 11.02
N ALA A 101 -12.76 -6.87 12.08
CA ALA A 101 -13.37 -7.19 13.37
C ALA A 101 -14.03 -5.98 14.04
N GLU A 102 -13.51 -4.76 13.83
CA GLU A 102 -14.10 -3.52 14.34
C GLU A 102 -15.35 -3.11 13.55
N ILE A 103 -15.34 -3.28 12.22
CA ILE A 103 -16.50 -3.01 11.36
C ILE A 103 -17.64 -4.00 11.65
N GLU A 104 -17.34 -5.29 11.83
CA GLU A 104 -18.32 -6.32 12.17
C GLU A 104 -19.01 -6.08 13.53
N GLN A 105 -18.38 -5.33 14.42
CA GLN A 105 -18.95 -4.96 15.72
C GLN A 105 -19.94 -3.79 15.64
N GLU A 106 -20.37 -3.37 14.44
CA GLU A 106 -21.42 -2.36 14.20
C GLU A 106 -21.23 -1.07 15.02
N ARG A 107 -20.00 -0.58 15.16
CA ARG A 107 -19.81 0.81 15.59
C ARG A 107 -20.35 1.71 14.49
N GLU A 108 -21.46 2.40 14.73
CA GLU A 108 -22.08 3.40 13.84
C GLU A 108 -21.19 4.65 13.67
N ASP A 109 -19.89 4.49 13.45
CA ASP A 109 -18.95 5.59 13.22
C ASP A 109 -18.58 5.66 11.73
N TYR A 110 -19.07 6.72 11.07
CA TYR A 110 -18.76 7.02 9.67
C TYR A 110 -17.25 7.13 9.39
N SER A 111 -16.40 7.38 10.40
CA SER A 111 -14.93 7.41 10.23
C SER A 111 -14.34 6.02 9.98
N GLU A 112 -14.88 4.97 10.60
CA GLU A 112 -14.40 3.59 10.39
C GLU A 112 -14.66 3.12 8.96
N GLU A 113 -15.79 3.53 8.38
CA GLU A 113 -16.14 3.23 7.00
C GLU A 113 -15.16 3.88 6.01
N GLN A 114 -14.86 5.17 6.19
CA GLN A 114 -13.94 5.90 5.31
C GLN A 114 -12.53 5.37 5.40
N PHE A 115 -12.06 5.11 6.63
CA PHE A 115 -10.77 4.47 6.84
C PHE A 115 -10.72 3.08 6.19
N GLY A 116 -11.78 2.28 6.36
CA GLY A 116 -11.87 0.96 5.75
C GLY A 116 -11.82 0.98 4.22
N LEU A 117 -12.47 1.95 3.59
CA LEU A 117 -12.40 2.16 2.14
C LEU A 117 -10.97 2.53 1.69
N LYS A 118 -10.29 3.42 2.41
CA LYS A 118 -8.90 3.80 2.11
C LYS A 118 -7.95 2.61 2.26
N MET A 119 -8.11 1.84 3.33
CA MET A 119 -7.35 0.61 3.56
C MET A 119 -7.59 -0.43 2.46
N ALA A 120 -8.84 -0.64 2.04
CA ALA A 120 -9.15 -1.53 0.93
C ALA A 120 -8.47 -1.08 -0.36
N ARG A 121 -8.56 0.21 -0.71
CA ARG A 121 -7.88 0.79 -1.88
C ARG A 121 -6.37 0.62 -1.85
N LEU A 122 -5.73 0.92 -0.71
CA LEU A 122 -4.29 0.71 -0.52
C LEU A 122 -3.92 -0.75 -0.79
N SER A 123 -4.70 -1.66 -0.21
CA SER A 123 -4.38 -3.07 -0.25
C SER A 123 -4.60 -3.68 -1.64
N MET A 124 -5.64 -3.25 -2.37
CA MET A 124 -5.83 -3.56 -3.80
C MET A 124 -4.67 -3.04 -4.65
N ASN A 125 -4.20 -1.82 -4.40
CA ASN A 125 -3.11 -1.24 -5.18
C ASN A 125 -1.80 -1.97 -4.93
N VAL A 126 -1.54 -2.47 -3.72
CA VAL A 126 -0.41 -3.38 -3.49
C VAL A 126 -0.52 -4.62 -4.39
N GLY A 127 -1.70 -5.24 -4.49
CA GLY A 127 -1.93 -6.38 -5.39
C GLY A 127 -1.71 -6.02 -6.86
N ASN A 128 -2.25 -4.89 -7.32
CA ASN A 128 -2.08 -4.42 -8.70
C ASN A 128 -0.61 -4.14 -9.05
N GLU A 129 0.13 -3.52 -8.13
CA GLU A 129 1.57 -3.25 -8.32
C GLU A 129 2.37 -4.55 -8.39
N LEU A 130 2.01 -5.58 -7.61
CA LEU A 130 2.63 -6.91 -7.73
C LEU A 130 2.32 -7.57 -9.08
N LEU A 131 1.07 -7.48 -9.55
CA LEU A 131 0.69 -7.98 -10.88
C LEU A 131 1.40 -7.25 -12.03
N ASP A 132 1.60 -5.93 -11.92
CA ASP A 132 2.34 -5.12 -12.88
C ASP A 132 3.84 -5.49 -12.88
N VAL A 133 4.42 -5.74 -11.70
CA VAL A 133 5.80 -6.24 -11.56
C VAL A 133 5.98 -7.58 -12.28
N ILE A 134 5.05 -8.52 -12.09
CA ILE A 134 5.07 -9.84 -12.76
C ILE A 134 5.02 -9.65 -14.28
N GLU A 135 4.05 -8.88 -14.78
CA GLU A 135 3.86 -8.65 -16.22
C GLU A 135 5.10 -8.01 -16.87
N LYS A 136 5.66 -6.98 -16.25
CA LYS A 136 6.88 -6.32 -16.74
C LYS A 136 8.09 -7.25 -16.71
N ALA A 137 8.21 -8.06 -15.66
CA ALA A 137 9.30 -9.03 -15.54
C ALA A 137 9.21 -10.10 -16.64
N GLU A 138 8.04 -10.71 -16.85
CA GLU A 138 7.81 -11.66 -17.94
C GLU A 138 8.02 -11.03 -19.32
N GLY A 139 7.57 -9.78 -19.49
CA GLY A 139 7.83 -8.97 -20.69
C GLY A 139 9.32 -8.82 -20.98
N HIS A 140 10.15 -8.55 -19.96
CA HIS A 140 11.61 -8.51 -20.11
C HIS A 140 12.23 -9.88 -20.41
N ALA A 141 11.68 -10.97 -19.85
CA ALA A 141 12.17 -12.32 -20.10
C ALA A 141 11.89 -12.78 -21.55
N ASN A 142 10.76 -12.35 -22.13
CA ASN A 142 10.32 -12.78 -23.46
C ASN A 142 10.91 -11.96 -24.62
N GLN A 143 11.71 -10.93 -24.35
CA GLN A 143 12.36 -10.15 -25.40
C GLN A 143 13.39 -11.00 -26.17
N ASN A 144 13.34 -10.95 -27.51
CA ASN A 144 14.27 -11.67 -28.38
C ASN A 144 15.76 -11.31 -28.15
N THR A 145 16.02 -10.14 -27.58
CA THR A 145 17.36 -9.64 -27.24
C THR A 145 17.83 -10.02 -25.83
N ALA A 146 16.99 -10.70 -25.03
CA ALA A 146 17.28 -10.99 -23.64
C ALA A 146 18.35 -12.08 -23.48
N THR A 147 19.43 -11.73 -22.77
CA THR A 147 20.47 -12.70 -22.39
C THR A 147 19.90 -13.75 -21.42
N PRO A 148 20.53 -14.94 -21.30
CA PRO A 148 20.11 -15.95 -20.32
C PRO A 148 20.08 -15.42 -18.88
N GLU A 149 21.03 -14.56 -18.51
CA GLU A 149 21.10 -13.93 -17.18
C GLU A 149 19.94 -12.96 -16.96
N THR A 150 19.60 -12.14 -17.96
CA THR A 150 18.45 -11.23 -17.91
C THR A 150 17.15 -12.00 -17.73
N ARG A 151 16.99 -13.12 -18.45
CA ARG A 151 15.81 -14.01 -18.32
C ARG A 151 15.73 -14.61 -16.93
N GLN A 152 16.82 -15.18 -16.43
CA GLN A 152 16.85 -15.77 -15.09
C GLN A 152 16.53 -14.73 -14.01
N HIS A 153 17.09 -13.52 -14.09
CA HIS A 153 16.78 -12.45 -13.16
C HIS A 153 15.31 -12.02 -13.22
N ALA A 154 14.76 -11.89 -14.43
CA ALA A 154 13.36 -11.55 -14.62
C ALA A 154 12.40 -12.62 -14.05
N HIS A 155 12.68 -13.91 -14.29
CA HIS A 155 11.90 -15.00 -13.70
C HIS A 155 11.96 -14.97 -12.16
N ALA A 156 13.14 -14.77 -11.57
CA ALA A 156 13.26 -14.67 -10.11
C ALA A 156 12.47 -13.49 -9.51
N LEU A 157 12.42 -12.34 -10.21
CA LEU A 157 11.59 -11.20 -9.80
C LEU A 157 10.09 -11.53 -9.87
N ALA A 158 9.65 -12.19 -10.94
CA ALA A 158 8.25 -12.59 -11.11
C ALA A 158 7.83 -13.60 -10.04
N GLU A 159 8.65 -14.62 -9.77
CA GLU A 159 8.39 -15.62 -8.73
C GLU A 159 8.26 -14.99 -7.33
N GLU A 160 9.15 -14.05 -6.99
CA GLU A 160 9.09 -13.36 -5.71
C GLU A 160 7.85 -12.46 -5.59
N ALA A 161 7.50 -11.74 -6.65
CA ALA A 161 6.27 -10.94 -6.68
C ALA A 161 5.01 -11.82 -6.57
N LEU A 162 5.00 -12.97 -7.25
CA LEU A 162 3.91 -13.95 -7.16
C LEU A 162 3.78 -14.52 -5.75
N ARG A 163 4.90 -14.85 -5.09
CA ARG A 163 4.90 -15.32 -3.69
C ARG A 163 4.30 -14.30 -2.73
N LEU A 164 4.60 -13.02 -2.92
CA LEU A 164 4.01 -11.93 -2.12
C LEU A 164 2.52 -11.77 -2.44
N LEU A 165 2.13 -11.89 -3.71
CA LEU A 165 0.74 -11.83 -4.14
C LEU A 165 -0.07 -12.98 -3.56
N ASP A 166 0.43 -14.22 -3.59
CA ASP A 166 -0.25 -15.39 -3.01
C ASP A 166 -0.47 -15.24 -1.51
N GLY A 167 0.54 -14.70 -0.79
CA GLY A 167 0.40 -14.33 0.61
C GLY A 167 -0.61 -13.22 0.86
N SER A 168 -0.90 -12.40 -0.17
CA SER A 168 -1.84 -11.30 -0.10
C SER A 168 -3.31 -11.68 -0.30
N LEU A 169 -3.57 -12.78 -1.01
CA LEU A 169 -4.92 -13.16 -1.44
C LEU A 169 -5.92 -13.42 -0.30
N PRO A 170 -5.57 -14.15 0.78
CA PRO A 170 -6.55 -14.47 1.81
C PRO A 170 -7.19 -13.22 2.42
N TRP A 171 -6.42 -12.15 2.60
CA TRP A 171 -6.94 -10.92 3.18
C TRP A 171 -7.58 -9.98 2.14
N LEU A 172 -7.12 -9.97 0.88
CA LEU A 172 -7.88 -9.31 -0.20
C LEU A 172 -9.28 -9.90 -0.30
N CYS A 173 -9.39 -11.23 -0.23
CA CYS A 173 -10.66 -11.95 -0.16
C CYS A 173 -11.47 -11.59 1.09
N SER A 174 -10.84 -11.40 2.25
CA SER A 174 -11.54 -11.04 3.48
C SER A 174 -12.26 -9.69 3.39
N LEU A 175 -11.70 -8.73 2.63
CA LEU A 175 -12.32 -7.42 2.40
C LEU A 175 -13.62 -7.50 1.58
N PHE A 176 -13.79 -8.53 0.74
CA PHE A 176 -15.06 -8.77 0.03
C PHE A 176 -16.18 -9.24 0.95
N GLY A 177 -15.82 -9.91 2.05
CA GLY A 177 -16.78 -10.41 3.03
C GLY A 177 -17.35 -9.34 3.95
N VAL A 178 -16.83 -8.11 3.90
CA VAL A 178 -17.26 -7.01 4.75
C VAL A 178 -18.68 -6.59 4.35
N PRO A 179 -19.63 -6.51 5.30
CA PRO A 179 -21.05 -6.21 5.01
C PRO A 179 -21.26 -4.82 4.42
N HIS A 180 -20.27 -3.93 4.55
CA HIS A 180 -20.32 -2.59 4.02
C HIS A 180 -20.13 -2.56 2.49
N THR A 181 -21.17 -2.11 1.77
CA THR A 181 -21.22 -2.15 0.30
C THR A 181 -20.16 -1.29 -0.36
N ALA A 182 -19.75 -0.16 0.24
CA ALA A 182 -18.72 0.72 -0.33
C ALA A 182 -17.33 0.05 -0.39
N VAL A 183 -16.97 -0.70 0.64
CA VAL A 183 -15.69 -1.42 0.73
C VAL A 183 -15.71 -2.59 -0.25
N SER A 184 -16.74 -3.44 -0.21
CA SER A 184 -16.87 -4.60 -1.10
C SER A 184 -17.02 -4.22 -2.57
N THR A 185 -17.75 -3.14 -2.90
CA THR A 185 -17.87 -2.64 -4.29
C THR A 185 -16.54 -2.08 -4.78
N GLY A 186 -15.81 -1.31 -3.95
CA GLY A 186 -14.49 -0.81 -4.31
C GLY A 186 -13.52 -1.94 -4.67
N MET A 187 -13.64 -3.09 -4.02
CA MET A 187 -12.82 -4.27 -4.28
C MET A 187 -13.14 -4.97 -5.63
N LEU A 188 -14.33 -4.80 -6.22
CA LEU A 188 -14.70 -5.45 -7.49
C LEU A 188 -13.82 -4.98 -8.67
N ASP A 189 -13.34 -3.74 -8.63
CA ASP A 189 -12.42 -3.19 -9.63
C ASP A 189 -11.07 -3.93 -9.66
N PHE A 190 -10.71 -4.66 -8.60
CA PHE A 190 -9.48 -5.46 -8.49
C PHE A 190 -9.65 -6.92 -8.95
N ILE A 191 -10.77 -7.56 -8.63
CA ILE A 191 -10.99 -8.98 -8.99
C ILE A 191 -10.94 -9.18 -10.50
N THR A 192 -11.48 -8.24 -11.28
CA THR A 192 -11.57 -8.40 -12.74
C THR A 192 -10.18 -8.50 -13.39
N PRO A 193 -9.23 -7.58 -13.13
CA PRO A 193 -7.84 -7.74 -13.57
C PRO A 193 -7.13 -8.98 -13.01
N TYR A 194 -7.37 -9.30 -11.74
CA TYR A 194 -6.72 -10.43 -11.07
C TYR A 194 -7.15 -11.78 -11.68
N VAL A 195 -8.45 -12.01 -11.84
CA VAL A 195 -9.00 -13.23 -12.44
C VAL A 195 -8.63 -13.34 -13.91
N ALA A 196 -8.52 -12.24 -14.64
CA ALA A 196 -8.05 -12.27 -16.03
C ALA A 196 -6.58 -12.72 -16.17
N LYS A 197 -5.81 -12.74 -15.08
CA LYS A 197 -4.41 -13.16 -15.04
C LYS A 197 -4.18 -14.55 -14.42
N LEU A 198 -5.24 -15.20 -13.92
CA LEU A 198 -5.25 -16.63 -13.55
C LEU A 198 -5.51 -17.49 -14.80
#